data_AF-A0A9D9T0X4-F1
#
_entry.id   AF-A0A9D9T0X4-F1
#
_cell.length_a   1.000
_cell.length_b   1.000
_cell.length_c   1.000
_cell.angle_alpha   90.00
_cell.angle_beta   90.00
_cell.angle_gamma   90.00
#
_symmetry.space_group_name_H-M   'P 1'
#
loop_
_entity.id
_entity.type
_entity.pdbx_description
1 polymer ?
#
loop_
_entity_poly.entity_id
_entity_poly.type
_entity_poly.pdbx_seq_one_letter_code
_entity_poly.pdbx_strand_id
1 'polypeptide(L)'
;MKKVSNGGFTLVELMVAVGIMGVLLAIGLPQYNEYLVKGKLTEAMSMLSDLQLRQEQYYQDNRTYSNGMTPRVAGSYFTNTTCVTANSGQTYICSAGSSALGYTYTISETGTKTTTKGGVVVQCWLKSSSGTC
;
A
#
# COMPACT_ATOMS: atom_id res chain seq x y z
N MET A 1 -17.11 -52.71 31.40
CA MET A 1 -16.63 -51.31 31.41
C MET A 1 -15.55 -51.19 30.33
N LYS A 2 -15.82 -50.49 29.22
CA LYS A 2 -14.85 -50.32 28.12
C LYS A 2 -13.74 -49.37 28.57
N LYS A 3 -12.51 -49.86 28.65
CA LYS A 3 -11.32 -49.06 28.97
C LYS A 3 -11.05 -48.15 27.77
N VAL A 4 -11.35 -46.87 27.89
CA VAL A 4 -10.98 -45.87 26.88
C VAL A 4 -9.46 -45.70 26.98
N SER A 5 -8.75 -46.10 25.94
CA SER A 5 -7.31 -45.89 25.83
C SER A 5 -7.04 -44.41 25.54
N ASN A 6 -6.69 -43.63 26.57
CA ASN A 6 -6.12 -42.30 26.36
C ASN A 6 -4.68 -42.46 25.86
N GLY A 7 -4.51 -42.46 24.54
CA GLY A 7 -3.18 -42.37 23.91
C GLY A 7 -2.59 -40.98 24.13
N GLY A 8 -1.38 -40.91 24.70
CA GLY A 8 -0.60 -39.68 24.78
C GLY A 8 0.29 -39.50 23.56
N PHE A 9 0.62 -38.24 23.23
CA PHE A 9 1.61 -37.91 22.19
C PHE A 9 3.04 -38.18 22.67
N THR A 10 3.89 -38.65 21.76
CA THR A 10 5.32 -38.80 22.03
C THR A 10 6.07 -37.47 21.83
N LEU A 11 7.16 -37.29 22.58
CA LEU A 11 8.07 -36.14 22.40
C LEU A 11 8.63 -36.06 20.97
N VAL A 12 8.85 -37.21 20.34
CA VAL A 12 9.36 -37.31 18.98
C VAL A 12 8.32 -36.84 17.96
N GLU A 13 7.04 -37.20 18.11
CA GLU A 13 5.97 -36.69 17.24
C GLU A 13 5.85 -35.17 17.32
N LEU A 14 5.97 -34.61 18.53
CA LEU A 14 5.90 -33.17 18.73
C LEU A 14 7.11 -32.47 18.08
N MET A 15 8.31 -33.04 18.19
CA MET A 15 9.51 -32.49 17.54
C MET A 15 9.40 -32.48 16.01
N VAL A 16 8.88 -33.56 15.41
CA VAL A 16 8.67 -33.62 13.95
C VAL A 16 7.60 -32.61 13.53
N ALA A 17 6.49 -32.50 14.27
CA ALA A 17 5.43 -31.54 13.97
C ALA A 17 5.94 -30.08 14.01
N VAL A 18 6.73 -29.72 15.04
CA VAL A 18 7.34 -28.38 15.14
C VAL A 18 8.35 -28.15 14.02
N GLY A 19 9.13 -29.16 13.63
CA GLY A 19 10.04 -29.09 12.49
C GLY A 19 9.32 -28.75 11.18
N ILE A 20 8.20 -29.42 10.91
CA ILE A 20 7.37 -29.15 9.71
C ILE A 20 6.78 -27.73 9.78
N MET A 21 6.26 -27.30 10.93
CA MET A 21 5.74 -25.93 11.10
C MET A 21 6.83 -24.87 10.87
N GLY A 22 8.06 -25.13 11.33
CA GLY A 22 9.20 -24.22 11.10
C GLY A 22 9.48 -23.99 9.62
N VAL A 23 9.48 -25.06 8.81
CA VAL A 23 9.68 -24.95 7.35
C VAL A 23 8.55 -24.17 6.68
N LEU A 24 7.30 -24.42 7.07
CA LEU A 24 6.14 -23.71 6.52
C LEU A 24 6.17 -22.22 6.87
N LEU A 25 6.53 -21.86 8.10
CA LEU A 25 6.60 -20.47 8.54
C LEU A 25 7.72 -19.69 7.84
N ALA A 26 8.87 -20.33 7.58
CA ALA A 26 9.99 -19.71 6.89
C ALA A 26 9.61 -19.20 5.48
N ILE A 27 8.71 -19.91 4.80
CA ILE A 27 8.21 -19.53 3.46
C ILE A 27 6.95 -18.67 3.56
N GLY A 28 6.05 -18.99 4.50
CA GLY A 28 4.74 -18.36 4.60
C GLY A 28 4.77 -16.93 5.14
N LEU A 29 5.62 -16.63 6.14
CA LEU A 29 5.70 -15.30 6.73
C LEU A 29 6.13 -14.18 5.76
N PRO A 30 7.20 -14.33 4.96
CA PRO A 30 7.56 -13.28 4.00
C PRO A 30 6.45 -13.05 2.97
N GLN A 31 5.81 -14.11 2.47
CA GLN A 31 4.70 -14.02 1.52
C GLN A 31 3.48 -13.31 2.10
N TYR A 32 3.12 -13.63 3.35
CA TYR A 32 2.00 -12.98 4.05
C TYR A 32 2.24 -11.49 4.28
N ASN A 33 3.46 -11.11 4.69
CA ASN A 33 3.84 -9.71 4.85
C ASN A 33 3.75 -8.93 3.54
N GLU A 34 4.21 -9.51 2.42
CA GLU A 34 4.04 -8.88 1.11
C GLU A 34 2.56 -8.69 0.75
N TYR A 35 1.70 -9.69 1.02
CA TYR A 35 0.26 -9.56 0.78
C TYR A 35 -0.36 -8.41 1.57
N LEU A 36 -0.02 -8.28 2.85
CA LEU A 36 -0.47 -7.15 3.68
C LEU A 36 0.01 -5.81 3.11
N VAL A 37 1.27 -5.72 2.68
CA VAL A 37 1.78 -4.49 2.05
C VAL A 37 0.97 -4.16 0.79
N LYS A 38 0.74 -5.13 -0.11
CA LYS A 38 -0.04 -4.93 -1.34
C LYS A 38 -1.43 -4.33 -1.05
N GLY A 39 -2.13 -4.84 -0.03
CA GLY A 39 -3.43 -4.30 0.39
C GLY A 39 -3.36 -2.84 0.87
N LYS A 40 -2.26 -2.45 1.52
CA LYS A 40 -2.02 -1.05 1.91
C LYS A 40 -1.70 -0.17 0.70
N LEU A 41 -0.93 -0.67 -0.27
CA LEU A 41 -0.58 0.09 -1.48
C LEU A 41 -1.82 0.41 -2.32
N THR A 42 -2.81 -0.50 -2.39
CA THR A 42 -4.07 -0.23 -3.10
C THR A 42 -4.88 0.92 -2.50
N GLU A 43 -4.72 1.17 -1.20
CA GLU A 43 -5.34 2.31 -0.53
C GLU A 43 -4.81 3.63 -1.08
N ALA A 44 -3.48 3.78 -1.21
CA ALA A 44 -2.87 4.97 -1.79
C ALA A 44 -3.35 5.25 -3.22
N MET A 45 -3.45 4.21 -4.04
CA MET A 45 -3.93 4.33 -5.42
C MET A 45 -5.39 4.81 -5.48
N SER A 46 -6.23 4.29 -4.58
CA SER A 46 -7.63 4.73 -4.45
C SER A 46 -7.72 6.19 -4.02
N MET A 47 -6.96 6.58 -2.98
CA MET A 47 -6.90 7.97 -2.49
C MET A 47 -6.44 8.95 -3.56
N LEU A 48 -5.38 8.61 -4.31
CA LEU A 48 -4.88 9.47 -5.39
C LEU A 48 -5.85 9.54 -6.56
N SER A 49 -6.58 8.46 -6.86
CA SER A 49 -7.61 8.47 -7.90
C SER A 49 -8.80 9.37 -7.51
N ASP A 50 -9.23 9.32 -6.24
CA ASP A 50 -10.26 10.24 -5.72
C ASP A 50 -9.81 11.70 -5.78
N LEU A 51 -8.56 11.98 -5.38
CA LEU A 51 -7.98 13.32 -5.48
C LEU A 51 -7.93 13.82 -6.92
N GLN A 52 -7.51 12.97 -7.87
CA GLN A 52 -7.50 13.33 -9.29
C GLN A 52 -8.91 13.73 -9.75
N LEU A 53 -9.93 12.91 -9.46
CA LEU A 53 -11.31 13.23 -9.85
C LEU A 53 -11.79 14.55 -9.25
N ARG A 54 -11.49 14.80 -7.98
CA ARG A 54 -11.87 16.05 -7.30
C ARG A 54 -11.12 17.26 -7.83
N GLN A 55 -9.85 17.09 -8.22
CA GLN A 55 -9.07 18.15 -8.88
C GLN A 55 -9.66 18.50 -10.25
N GLU A 56 -10.04 17.49 -11.05
CA GLU A 56 -10.67 17.74 -12.34
C GLU A 56 -12.04 18.42 -12.18
N GLN A 57 -12.85 18.01 -11.20
CA GLN A 57 -14.11 18.70 -10.87
C GLN A 57 -13.87 20.16 -10.49
N TYR A 58 -12.92 20.41 -9.59
CA TYR A 58 -12.58 21.78 -9.16
C TYR A 58 -12.09 22.65 -10.32
N TYR A 59 -11.34 22.07 -11.26
CA TYR A 59 -10.89 22.76 -12.47
C TYR A 59 -12.05 23.14 -13.39
N GLN A 60 -13.08 22.30 -13.53
CA GLN A 60 -14.27 22.66 -14.31
C GLN A 60 -14.99 23.87 -13.73
N ASP A 61 -15.04 23.99 -12.40
CA ASP A 61 -15.73 25.07 -11.70
C ASP A 61 -14.92 26.38 -11.66
N ASN A 62 -13.60 26.28 -11.40
CA ASN A 62 -12.76 27.44 -11.06
C ASN A 62 -11.72 27.78 -12.14
N ARG A 63 -11.59 26.94 -13.18
CA ARG A 63 -10.54 27.02 -14.23
C ARG A 63 -9.10 26.96 -13.72
N THR A 64 -8.92 26.55 -12.48
CA THR A 64 -7.62 26.35 -11.82
C THR A 64 -7.74 25.13 -10.91
N TYR A 65 -6.65 24.41 -10.69
CA TYR A 65 -6.58 23.32 -9.71
C TYR A 65 -6.46 23.85 -8.28
N SER A 66 -6.98 23.09 -7.31
CA SER A 66 -6.93 23.46 -5.90
C SER A 66 -5.57 23.12 -5.31
N ASN A 67 -4.97 24.06 -4.58
CA ASN A 67 -3.76 23.82 -3.80
C ASN A 67 -4.13 23.29 -2.40
N GLY A 68 -3.41 22.28 -1.93
CA GLY A 68 -3.60 21.72 -0.59
C GLY A 68 -4.82 20.81 -0.48
N MET A 69 -5.40 20.36 -1.60
CA MET A 69 -6.47 19.37 -1.56
C MET A 69 -5.96 18.08 -0.91
N THR A 70 -6.67 17.62 0.12
CA THR A 70 -6.36 16.38 0.84
C THR A 70 -7.55 15.41 0.75
N PRO A 71 -7.29 14.10 0.78
CA PRO A 71 -8.34 13.09 0.83
C PRO A 71 -8.82 12.97 2.27
N ARG A 72 -10.14 12.79 2.46
CA ARG A 72 -10.72 12.62 3.79
C ARG A 72 -10.75 11.13 4.15
N VAL A 73 -9.61 10.58 4.55
CA VAL A 73 -9.52 9.17 5.00
C VAL A 73 -8.87 9.11 6.37
N ALA A 74 -9.66 8.77 7.39
CA ALA A 74 -9.17 8.52 8.73
C ALA A 74 -8.55 7.11 8.81
N GLY A 75 -7.41 6.97 9.49
CA GLY A 75 -6.76 5.67 9.70
C GLY A 75 -5.94 5.14 8.51
N SER A 76 -5.63 6.00 7.53
CA SER A 76 -4.85 5.59 6.37
C SER A 76 -3.40 5.23 6.71
N TYR A 77 -2.85 4.22 6.04
CA TYR A 77 -1.41 3.95 6.09
C TYR A 77 -0.57 5.01 5.37
N PHE A 78 -1.21 5.88 4.57
CA PHE A 78 -0.61 6.98 3.81
C PHE A 78 -1.00 8.32 4.41
N THR A 79 -0.28 8.72 5.47
CA THR A 79 -0.58 9.92 6.25
C THR A 79 -0.06 11.20 5.63
N ASN A 80 0.96 11.12 4.77
CA ASN A 80 1.51 12.29 4.08
C ASN A 80 0.86 12.40 2.70
N THR A 81 -0.37 12.92 2.67
CA THR A 81 -1.10 13.10 1.42
C THR A 81 -1.41 14.56 1.14
N THR A 82 -0.93 15.07 0.01
CA THR A 82 -1.04 16.49 -0.38
C THR A 82 -1.13 16.64 -1.88
N CYS A 83 -1.90 17.61 -2.36
CA CYS A 83 -1.84 18.09 -3.73
C CYS A 83 -1.22 19.48 -3.77
N VAL A 84 -0.12 19.63 -4.52
CA VAL A 84 0.55 20.92 -4.71
C VAL A 84 0.35 21.36 -6.15
N THR A 85 -0.05 22.62 -6.34
CA THR A 85 -0.22 23.20 -7.68
C THR A 85 0.98 24.04 -8.08
N ALA A 86 1.22 24.15 -9.38
CA ALA A 86 2.22 25.02 -9.98
C ALA A 86 1.62 25.76 -11.20
N ASN A 87 2.42 26.60 -11.86
CA ASN A 87 2.02 27.37 -13.05
C ASN A 87 0.67 28.10 -12.86
N SER A 88 0.55 28.89 -11.79
CA SER A 88 -0.67 29.64 -11.46
C SER A 88 -1.93 28.77 -11.29
N GLY A 89 -1.77 27.51 -10.88
CA GLY A 89 -2.90 26.57 -10.70
C GLY A 89 -3.22 25.73 -11.93
N GLN A 90 -2.39 25.76 -12.98
CA GLN A 90 -2.63 25.01 -14.22
C GLN A 90 -2.03 23.60 -14.20
N THR A 91 -1.13 23.30 -13.28
CA THR A 91 -0.57 21.95 -13.09
C THR A 91 -0.64 21.53 -11.64
N TYR A 92 -0.66 20.24 -11.36
CA TYR A 92 -0.62 19.73 -10.00
C TYR A 92 0.16 18.43 -9.89
N ILE A 93 0.69 18.19 -8.70
CA ILE A 93 1.18 16.88 -8.29
C ILE A 93 0.51 16.54 -6.97
N CYS A 94 -0.30 15.48 -6.99
CA CYS A 94 -0.84 14.86 -5.79
C CYS A 94 0.08 13.73 -5.37
N SER A 95 0.47 13.71 -4.10
CA SER A 95 1.35 12.71 -3.51
C SER A 95 0.69 12.03 -2.33
N ALA A 96 0.83 10.72 -2.21
CA ALA A 96 0.45 9.92 -1.04
C ALA A 96 1.69 9.16 -0.56
N GLY A 97 2.22 9.57 0.60
CA GLY A 97 3.43 9.03 1.21
C GLY A 97 3.15 8.27 2.51
N SER A 98 3.87 7.16 2.71
CA SER A 98 3.89 6.39 3.95
C SER A 98 5.33 6.17 4.42
N SER A 99 5.72 6.82 5.51
CA SER A 99 7.04 6.61 6.13
C SER A 99 7.21 5.19 6.68
N ALA A 100 6.10 4.55 7.10
CA ALA A 100 6.13 3.21 7.67
C ALA A 100 6.41 2.14 6.60
N LEU A 101 5.94 2.36 5.36
CA LEU A 101 6.15 1.45 4.24
C LEU A 101 7.33 1.86 3.35
N GLY A 102 7.75 3.13 3.41
CA GLY A 102 8.81 3.69 2.57
C GLY A 102 8.39 3.95 1.11
N TYR A 103 7.09 4.11 0.86
CA TYR A 103 6.53 4.38 -0.47
C TYR A 103 5.94 5.78 -0.55
N THR A 104 6.17 6.45 -1.67
CA THR A 104 5.49 7.68 -2.06
C THR A 104 4.92 7.51 -3.46
N TYR A 105 3.60 7.50 -3.57
CA TYR A 105 2.91 7.50 -4.86
C TYR A 105 2.59 8.91 -5.26
N THR A 106 2.69 9.22 -6.55
CA THR A 106 2.25 10.50 -7.09
C THR A 106 1.43 10.33 -8.36
N ILE A 107 0.61 11.35 -8.63
CA ILE A 107 -0.12 11.53 -9.88
C ILE A 107 -0.14 13.01 -10.26
N SER A 108 0.03 13.30 -11.54
CA SER A 108 -0.06 14.66 -12.10
C SER A 108 -1.33 14.87 -12.92
N GLU A 109 -1.57 16.11 -13.35
CA GLU A 109 -2.70 16.50 -14.20
C GLU A 109 -2.76 15.73 -15.52
N THR A 110 -1.61 15.33 -16.06
CA THR A 110 -1.53 14.51 -17.28
C THR A 110 -1.80 13.03 -17.04
N GLY A 111 -2.07 12.63 -15.79
CA GLY A 111 -2.22 11.23 -15.39
C GLY A 111 -0.89 10.48 -15.27
N THR A 112 0.25 11.18 -15.27
CA THR A 112 1.56 10.53 -15.07
C THR A 112 1.66 10.00 -13.64
N LYS A 113 1.72 8.66 -13.51
CA LYS A 113 1.77 7.94 -12.25
C LYS A 113 3.22 7.60 -11.90
N THR A 114 3.66 7.95 -10.71
CA THR A 114 5.02 7.64 -10.25
C THR A 114 4.98 7.00 -8.87
N THR A 115 5.91 6.08 -8.60
CA THR A 115 6.19 5.59 -7.25
C THR A 115 7.64 5.85 -6.91
N THR A 116 7.88 6.37 -5.72
CA THR A 116 9.22 6.49 -5.14
C THR A 116 9.35 5.52 -3.97
N LYS A 117 10.37 4.67 -4.00
CA LYS A 117 10.70 3.74 -2.90
C LYS A 117 12.19 3.85 -2.61
N GLY A 118 12.56 4.30 -1.40
CA GLY A 118 13.97 4.40 -0.99
C GLY A 118 14.84 5.23 -1.95
N GLY A 119 14.28 6.30 -2.54
CA GLY A 119 14.98 7.15 -3.51
C GLY A 119 14.95 6.66 -4.97
N VAL A 120 14.48 5.43 -5.23
CA VAL A 120 14.26 4.93 -6.60
C VAL A 120 12.90 5.38 -7.08
N VAL A 121 12.88 6.03 -8.25
CA VAL A 121 11.67 6.55 -8.90
C VAL A 121 11.27 5.66 -10.07
N VAL A 122 10.04 5.18 -10.07
CA VAL A 122 9.45 4.34 -11.13
C VAL A 122 8.23 5.04 -11.70
N GLN A 123 8.15 5.18 -13.03
CA GLN A 123 7.06 5.84 -13.76
C GLN A 123 5.81 4.96 -13.88
N CYS A 124 5.38 4.38 -12.77
CA CYS A 124 4.10 3.72 -12.62
C CYS A 124 3.74 3.62 -11.14
N TRP A 125 2.51 3.23 -10.82
CA TRP A 125 2.16 2.80 -9.48
C TRP A 125 2.57 1.35 -9.25
N LEU A 126 3.60 1.15 -8.41
CA LEU A 126 4.03 -0.17 -8.01
C LEU A 126 2.92 -0.89 -7.25
N LYS A 127 2.53 -2.08 -7.71
CA LYS A 127 1.52 -2.92 -7.06
C LYS A 127 2.13 -3.87 -6.03
N SER A 128 3.46 -4.00 -6.02
CA SER A 128 4.20 -4.93 -5.17
C SER A 128 5.61 -4.44 -4.90
N SER A 129 6.27 -5.06 -3.91
CA SER A 129 7.69 -4.84 -3.63
C SER A 129 8.61 -5.27 -4.78
N SER A 130 8.14 -6.21 -5.63
CA SER A 130 8.89 -6.79 -6.75
C SER A 130 9.00 -5.89 -7.98
N GLY A 131 8.49 -4.65 -7.93
CA GLY A 131 8.68 -3.67 -9.00
C GLY A 131 7.67 -3.78 -10.15
N THR A 132 6.62 -4.58 -10.02
CA THR A 132 5.60 -4.69 -11.08
C THR A 132 4.58 -3.57 -10.99
N CYS A 133 4.43 -2.87 -12.12
CA CYS A 133 3.22 -2.13 -12.50
C CYS A 133 2.15 -3.13 -12.98
#